data_AF-A0A3N6MN26-F1
#
_entry.id   AF-A0A3N6MN26-F1
#
_cell.length_a   1.000
_cell.length_b   1.000
_cell.length_c   1.000
_cell.angle_alpha   90.00
_cell.angle_beta   90.00
_cell.angle_gamma   90.00
#
_symmetry.space_group_name_H-M   'P 1'
#
loop_
_entity.id
_entity.type
_entity.pdbx_description
1 polymer ?
#
loop_
_entity_poly.entity_id
_entity_poly.type
_entity_poly.pdbx_seq_one_letter_code
_entity_poly.pdbx_strand_id
1 'polypeptide(L)' 'MPSHVLVPTDGTEHSTAGLEYSLASFPDASVTALYVVDPSHDDIRL' A
#
# COMPACT_ATOMS: atom_id res chain seq x y z
N MET A 1 -14.31 -2.55 14.29
CA MET A 1 -13.11 -2.72 13.44
C MET A 1 -13.30 -1.91 12.17
N PRO A 2 -12.24 -1.41 11.51
CA PRO A 2 -12.37 -0.60 10.31
C PRO A 2 -12.97 -1.41 9.15
N SER A 3 -13.87 -0.80 8.38
CA SER A 3 -14.45 -1.40 7.17
C SER A 3 -13.58 -1.18 5.93
N HIS A 4 -12.63 -0.23 5.99
CA HIS A 4 -11.72 0.11 4.90
C HIS A 4 -10.35 0.48 5.46
N VAL A 5 -9.29 -0.03 4.82
CA VAL A 5 -7.90 0.20 5.21
C VAL A 5 -7.12 0.65 3.97
N LEU A 6 -6.50 1.83 4.06
CA LEU A 6 -5.56 2.32 3.05
C LEU A 6 -4.14 1.93 3.47
N VAL A 7 -3.40 1.28 2.58
CA VAL A 7 -2.01 0.87 2.81
C VAL A 7 -1.10 1.58 1.82
N PRO A 8 -0.24 2.51 2.25
CA PRO A 8 0.75 3.10 1.38
C PRO A 8 1.82 2.07 1.02
N THR A 9 2.25 2.06 -0.24
CA THR A 9 3.35 1.23 -0.73
C THR A 9 4.40 2.10 -1.42
N ASP A 10 5.66 1.71 -1.30
CA ASP A 10 6.81 2.40 -1.90
C ASP A 10 7.73 1.43 -2.68
N GLY A 11 7.28 0.18 -2.87
CA GLY A 11 8.00 -0.87 -3.59
C GLY A 11 9.11 -1.54 -2.77
N THR A 12 9.34 -1.10 -1.53
CA THR A 12 10.29 -1.76 -0.62
C THR A 12 9.71 -3.04 -0.03
N GLU A 13 10.58 -3.95 0.41
CA GLU A 13 10.19 -5.17 1.13
C GLU A 13 9.35 -4.87 2.38
N HIS A 14 9.64 -3.75 3.07
CA HIS A 14 8.93 -3.33 4.26
C HIS A 14 7.49 -2.93 3.94
N SER A 15 7.29 -2.21 2.82
CA SER A 15 5.93 -1.87 2.39
C SER A 15 5.11 -3.10 1.98
N THR A 16 5.76 -4.10 1.36
CA THR A 16 5.14 -5.39 1.05
C THR A 16 4.71 -6.12 2.32
N ALA A 17 5.59 -6.21 3.32
CA ALA A 17 5.25 -6.83 4.60
C ALA A 17 4.09 -6.11 5.32
N GLY A 18 4.02 -4.78 5.22
CA GLY A 18 2.90 -3.99 5.75
C GLY A 18 1.57 -4.30 5.06
N LEU A 19 1.57 -4.53 3.75
CA LEU A 19 0.40 -4.96 3.00
C LEU A 19 -0.04 -6.37 3.41
N GLU A 20 0.88 -7.31 3.51
CA GLU A 20 0.60 -8.69 3.97
C GLU A 20 -0.01 -8.70 5.38
N TYR A 21 0.57 -7.93 6.30
CA TYR A 21 0.04 -7.77 7.65
C TYR A 21 -1.38 -7.21 7.64
N SER A 22 -1.65 -6.20 6.80
CA SER A 22 -2.97 -5.57 6.71
C SER A 22 -4.02 -6.55 6.20
N LEU A 23 -3.68 -7.36 5.19
CA LEU A 23 -4.57 -8.40 4.66
C LEU A 23 -4.87 -9.48 5.71
N ALA A 24 -3.86 -9.89 6.48
CA ALA A 24 -4.03 -10.89 7.54
C ALA A 24 -4.83 -10.36 8.74
N SER A 25 -4.64 -9.09 9.10
CA SER A 25 -5.23 -8.48 10.30
C SER A 25 -6.65 -7.96 10.08
N PHE A 26 -7.02 -7.65 8.83
CA PHE A 26 -8.32 -7.09 8.48
C PHE A 26 -8.98 -7.88 7.34
N PRO A 27 -9.28 -9.18 7.54
CA PRO A 27 -9.77 -10.06 6.47
C PRO A 27 -11.12 -9.64 5.89
N ASP A 28 -11.94 -8.92 6.66
CA ASP A 28 -13.26 -8.44 6.25
C ASP A 28 -13.26 -6.99 5.74
N ALA A 29 -12.13 -6.29 5.81
CA ALA A 29 -12.02 -4.91 5.33
C ALA A 29 -11.73 -4.88 3.84
N SER A 30 -12.27 -3.90 3.13
CA SER A 30 -11.68 -3.52 1.84
C SER A 30 -10.30 -2.92 2.09
N VAL A 31 -9.29 -3.40 1.36
CA VAL A 31 -7.92 -2.89 1.44
C VAL A 31 -7.59 -2.18 0.13
N THR A 32 -7.12 -0.94 0.21
CA THR A 32 -6.62 -0.17 -0.93
C THR A 32 -5.13 0.06 -0.78
N ALA A 33 -4.32 -0.57 -1.64
CA ALA A 33 -2.90 -0.26 -1.76
C ALA A 33 -2.72 1.03 -2.59
N LEU A 34 -1.90 1.95 -2.10
CA LEU A 34 -1.62 3.24 -2.74
C LEU A 34 -0.10 3.43 -2.90
N TYR A 35 0.36 3.47 -4.13
CA TYR A 35 1.71 3.93 -4.46
C TYR A 35 1.64 5.37 -4.96
N VAL A 36 2.40 6.28 -4.35
CA VAL A 36 2.50 7.67 -4.79
C VAL A 36 3.76 7.82 -5.60
N VAL A 37 3.61 8.23 -6.85
CA VAL A 37 4.75 8.53 -7.73
C VAL A 37 5.15 9.99 -7.52
N ASP A 38 6.42 10.23 -7.19
CA ASP A 38 6.99 11.57 -7.11
C ASP A 38 7.60 11.95 -8.47
N PRO A 39 6.99 12.87 -9.23
CA PRO A 39 7.48 13.23 -10.56
C PRO A 39 8.84 13.94 -10.57
N SER A 40 9.35 14.36 -9.42
CA SER A 40 10.68 14.95 -9.28
C SER A 40 11.78 13.94 -8.96
N HIS A 41 11.43 12.77 -8.44
CA HIS A 41 12.37 11.73 -7.99
C HIS A 41 12.23 10.41 -8.75
N ASP A 42 11.05 10.11 -9.28
CA ASP A 42 10.76 8.88 -10.02
C ASP A 42 10.84 9.13 -11.53
N ASP A 43 11.51 8.23 -12.27
CA ASP A 43 11.59 8.30 -13.73
C ASP A 43 10.25 7.83 -14.34
N ILE A 44 9.28 8.73 -14.39
CA ILE A 44 7.97 8.48 -14.99
C ILE A 44 8.07 8.67 -16.51
N ARG A 45 8.48 7.64 -17.23
CA ARG A 45 8.19 7.56 -18.67
C ARG A 45 6.77 7.06 -18.85
N LEU A 46 5.83 8.00 -19.00
CA LEU A 46 4.46 7.72 -19.48
C LEU A 46 4.48 7.35 -20.97
#